data_AF-A0A930M8H8-F1
#
_entry.id   AF-A0A930M8H8-F1
#
_cell.length_a   1.000
_cell.length_b   1.000
_cell.length_c   1.000
_cell.angle_alpha   90.00
_cell.angle_beta   90.00
_cell.angle_gamma   90.00
#
_symmetry.space_group_name_H-M   'P 1'
#
loop_
_entity.id
_entity.type
_entity.pdbx_description
1 polymer ?
#
loop_
_entity_poly.entity_id
_entity_poly.type
_entity_poly.pdbx_seq_one_letter_code
_entity_poly.pdbx_strand_id
1 'polypeptide(L)' 'LCGDVYSAIMSRKHNDANVLAMGGRVTGIGPAGEIVRAWVCTEFEGGRHARRVDKIMALEQKKDS' A
#
# COMPACT_ATOMS: atom_id res chain seq x y z
N LEU A 1 -1.37 -6.41 3.65
CA LEU A 1 -2.00 -7.54 2.93
C LEU A 1 -3.25 -7.00 2.24
N CYS A 2 -3.37 -7.14 0.93
CA CYS A 2 -4.54 -6.70 0.16
C CYS A 2 -5.26 -7.92 -0.42
N GLY A 3 -6.59 -7.98 -0.28
CA GLY A 3 -7.44 -9.04 -0.84
C GLY A 3 -8.39 -8.56 -1.95
N ASP A 4 -8.44 -7.25 -2.20
CA ASP A 4 -9.31 -6.62 -3.19
C ASP A 4 -8.66 -5.37 -3.80
N VAL A 5 -9.23 -4.91 -4.91
CA VAL A 5 -8.74 -3.77 -5.71
C VAL A 5 -8.78 -2.46 -4.92
N TYR A 6 -9.85 -2.26 -4.14
CA TYR A 6 -10.01 -1.03 -3.34
C TYR A 6 -8.89 -0.87 -2.32
N SER A 7 -8.56 -1.94 -1.59
CA SER A 7 -7.51 -1.98 -0.60
C SER A 7 -6.14 -1.75 -1.23
N ALA A 8 -5.90 -2.29 -2.43
CA ALA A 8 -4.68 -2.02 -3.19
C ALA A 8 -4.54 -0.54 -3.55
N ILE A 9 -5.59 0.08 -4.12
CA ILE A 9 -5.60 1.51 -4.47
C ILE A 9 -5.35 2.36 -3.22
N MET A 10 -6.11 2.13 -2.14
CA MET A 10 -5.99 2.92 -0.92
C MET A 10 -4.62 2.76 -0.26
N SER A 11 -4.01 1.59 -0.33
CA SER A 11 -2.66 1.37 0.20
C SER A 11 -1.61 2.23 -0.51
N ARG A 12 -1.68 2.38 -1.83
CA ARG A 12 -0.79 3.29 -2.58
C ARG A 12 -1.17 4.74 -2.36
N LYS A 13 -2.43 5.10 -2.56
CA LYS A 13 -2.91 6.48 -2.55
C LYS A 13 -2.69 7.17 -1.21
N HIS A 14 -2.88 6.46 -0.09
CA HIS A 14 -2.88 7.07 1.23
C HIS A 14 -1.67 6.71 2.10
N ASN A 15 -1.01 5.58 1.85
CA ASN A 15 0.07 5.11 2.71
C ASN A 15 1.41 5.07 1.98
N ASP A 16 1.44 5.41 0.69
CA ASP A 16 2.61 5.25 -0.17
C ASP A 16 3.26 3.86 -0.05
N ALA A 17 2.42 2.81 0.04
CA ALA A 17 2.92 1.45 0.24
C ALA A 17 3.87 1.07 -0.90
N ASN A 18 5.13 0.77 -0.61
CA ASN A 18 6.14 0.39 -1.60
C ASN A 18 6.20 -1.12 -1.87
N VAL A 19 5.50 -1.92 -1.06
CA VAL A 19 5.39 -3.37 -1.20
C VAL A 19 3.93 -3.80 -1.15
N LEU A 20 3.51 -4.63 -2.11
CA LEU A 20 2.20 -5.28 -2.12
C LEU A 20 2.34 -6.73 -1.60
N ALA A 21 1.59 -7.05 -0.55
CA ALA A 21 1.45 -8.42 -0.06
C ALA A 21 0.05 -8.96 -0.37
N MET A 22 -0.03 -10.17 -0.93
CA MET A 22 -1.28 -10.87 -1.28
C MET A 22 -1.26 -12.32 -0.80
N GLY A 23 -2.44 -12.91 -0.58
CA GLY A 23 -2.57 -14.31 -0.15
C GLY A 23 -2.74 -15.25 -1.35
N GLY A 24 -1.69 -16.00 -1.71
CA GLY A 24 -1.70 -16.88 -2.90
C GLY A 24 -2.70 -18.06 -2.84
N ARG A 25 -3.18 -18.44 -1.65
CA ARG A 25 -4.24 -19.45 -1.48
C ARG A 25 -5.64 -18.85 -1.32
N VAL A 26 -5.73 -17.53 -1.24
CA VAL A 26 -6.96 -16.79 -0.91
C VAL A 26 -7.44 -15.98 -2.12
N THR A 27 -6.52 -15.46 -2.92
CA THR A 27 -6.80 -14.64 -4.10
C THR A 27 -6.64 -15.47 -5.37
N GLY A 28 -7.73 -15.64 -6.15
CA GLY A 28 -7.66 -16.28 -7.46
C GLY A 28 -6.88 -15.46 -8.49
N ILE A 29 -6.38 -16.11 -9.55
CA ILE A 29 -5.50 -15.48 -10.55
C ILE A 29 -6.14 -14.25 -11.23
N GLY A 30 -7.42 -14.31 -11.58
CA GLY A 30 -8.15 -13.19 -12.19
C GLY A 30 -8.15 -11.94 -11.29
N PRO A 31 -8.77 -12.02 -10.09
CA PRO A 31 -8.75 -10.92 -9.13
C PRO A 31 -7.33 -10.47 -8.75
N ALA A 32 -6.37 -11.38 -8.63
CA ALA A 32 -4.98 -11.04 -8.33
C ALA A 32 -4.38 -10.12 -9.40
N GLY A 33 -4.66 -10.37 -10.68
CA GLY A 33 -4.21 -9.51 -11.79
C GLY A 33 -4.78 -8.09 -11.71
N GLU A 34 -6.06 -7.96 -11.37
CA GLU A 34 -6.71 -6.65 -11.19
C GLU A 34 -6.13 -5.88 -10.00
N ILE A 35 -5.91 -6.56 -8.88
CA ILE A 35 -5.29 -5.99 -7.68
C ILE A 35 -3.90 -5.46 -7.98
N VAL A 36 -3.05 -6.28 -8.62
CA VAL A 36 -1.68 -5.87 -8.98
C VAL A 36 -1.70 -4.69 -9.94
N ARG A 37 -2.55 -4.72 -10.97
CA ARG A 37 -2.67 -3.63 -11.94
C ARG A 37 -3.08 -2.33 -11.25
N ALA A 38 -4.12 -2.38 -10.44
CA ALA A 38 -4.61 -1.20 -9.73
C ALA A 38 -3.54 -0.64 -8.78
N TRP A 39 -2.80 -1.49 -8.08
CA TRP A 39 -1.71 -1.07 -7.20
C TRP A 39 -0.56 -0.39 -7.98
N VAL A 40 -0.04 -1.02 -9.04
CA VAL A 40 1.08 -0.46 -9.82
C VAL A 40 0.70 0.85 -10.51
N CYS A 41 -0.54 0.98 -10.98
CA CYS A 41 -1.00 2.18 -11.67
C CYS A 41 -1.46 3.30 -10.72
N THR A 42 -1.60 3.04 -9.42
CA THR A 42 -2.06 4.08 -8.47
C THR A 42 -0.88 4.87 -7.93
N GLU A 43 -0.91 6.17 -8.17
CA GLU A 43 0.04 7.13 -7.61
C GLU A 43 -0.33 7.53 -6.18
N PHE A 44 0.69 7.96 -5.43
CA PHE A 44 0.50 8.47 -4.07
C PHE A 44 -0.09 9.89 -4.11
N GLU A 45 -1.12 10.15 -3.30
CA GLU A 45 -1.82 11.45 -3.30
C GLU A 45 -1.09 12.54 -2.49
N GLY A 46 -0.12 12.16 -1.66
CA GLY A 46 0.68 13.12 -0.87
C GLY A 46 -0.17 13.98 0.08
N GLY A 47 0.17 15.26 0.21
CA GLY A 47 -0.55 16.22 1.05
C GLY A 47 -0.68 15.79 2.50
N ARG A 48 -1.92 15.62 2.99
CA ARG A 48 -2.19 15.17 4.37
C ARG A 48 -1.68 13.75 4.64
N HIS A 49 -1.52 12.94 3.60
CA HIS A 49 -1.07 11.56 3.69
C HIS A 49 0.45 11.49 3.89
N ALA A 50 1.22 12.33 3.20
CA ALA A 50 2.67 12.46 3.40
C ALA A 50 3.01 12.78 4.86
N ARG A 51 2.28 13.73 5.48
CA ARG A 51 2.46 14.06 6.91
C ARG A 51 2.23 12.89 7.87
N ARG A 52 1.43 11.89 7.47
CA ARG A 52 1.23 10.68 8.29
C ARG A 52 2.37 9.69 8.09
N VAL A 53 2.83 9.52 6.85
CA VAL A 53 3.99 8.70 6.51
C VAL A 53 5.24 9.22 7.24
N ASP A 54 5.49 10.53 7.22
CA ASP A 54 6.63 11.14 7.92
C ASP A 54 6.65 10.85 9.42
N LYS A 55 5.47 10.80 10.06
CA LYS A 55 5.37 10.45 11.49
C LYS A 55 5.75 9.01 11.75
N ILE A 56 5.41 8.10 10.85
CA ILE A 56 5.78 6.68 10.96
C ILE A 56 7.30 6.56 10.82
N MET A 57 7.89 7.18 9.79
CA MET A 57 9.34 7.19 9.57
C MET A 57 10.11 7.79 10.75
N ALA A 58 9.61 8.89 11.34
CA ALA A 58 10.23 9.50 12.52
C ALA A 58 10.18 8.60 13.77
N LEU A 59 9.15 7.75 13.90
CA LEU A 59 9.07 6.76 14.98
C LEU A 59 10.05 5.60 14.77
N GLU A 60 10.29 5.20 13.53
CA GLU A 60 11.28 4.17 13.18
C GLU A 60 12.70 4.64 13.53
N GLN A 61 13.09 5.86 13.13
CA GLN A 61 14.41 6.44 13.46
C GLN A 61 14.69 6.51 14.97
N LYS A 62 13.65 6.78 15.78
CA LYS A 62 13.78 6.84 17.25
C LYS A 62 13.99 5.47 17.91
N LYS A 63 13.59 4.37 17.26
CA LYS A 63 13.79 3.02 17.81
C LYS A 63 15.18 2.46 17.54
N ASP A 64 15.86 3.00 16.52
CA ASP A 64 17.18 2.56 16.10
C ASP A 64 18.33 3.37 16.76
N SER A 65 18.00 4.34 17.64
CA SER A 65 18.93 5.16 18.42
C SER A 65 18.97 4.72 19.89
#